data_AF-A0A7C9AEH3-F1
#
_entry.id   AF-A0A7C9AEH3-F1
#
_cell.length_a   1.000
_cell.length_b   1.000
_cell.length_c   1.000
_cell.angle_alpha   90.00
_cell.angle_beta   90.00
_cell.angle_gamma   90.00
#
_symmetry.space_group_name_H-M   'P 1'
#
loop_
_entity.id
_entity.type
_entity.pdbx_description
1 polymer ?
#
loop_
_entity_poly.entity_id
_entity_poly.type
_entity_poly.pdbx_seq_one_letter_code
_entity_poly.pdbx_strand_id
1 'polypeptide(L)'
;TQLGWLNKVLETQGCGRGDRVKCGALFDDALVWVGEIGANDYAYSSVSSVSKSAIQSLAIRRISTFLEAILAKGAKYVVVQGLPPTGCLTLAMVLAPTNDRDELGCVKSADQQSSSHNALLQAKIQDLRKQFPE
;
A
#
# COMPACT_ATOMS: atom_id res chain seq x y z
N THR A 1 -5.87 2.75 13.56
CA THR A 1 -5.35 2.55 12.20
C THR A 1 -4.77 3.86 11.68
N GLN A 2 -3.90 3.85 10.68
CA GLN A 2 -3.36 5.07 10.06
C GLN A 2 -4.48 6.00 9.55
N LEU A 3 -5.52 5.44 8.89
CA LEU A 3 -6.69 6.20 8.46
C LEU A 3 -7.42 6.87 9.64
N GLY A 4 -7.58 6.16 10.77
CA GLY A 4 -8.21 6.71 11.96
C GLY A 4 -7.40 7.86 12.58
N TRP A 5 -6.07 7.77 12.56
CA TRP A 5 -5.20 8.86 12.99
C TRP A 5 -5.31 10.06 12.04
N LEU A 6 -5.22 9.84 10.73
CA LEU A 6 -5.37 10.90 9.72
C LEU A 6 -6.72 11.62 9.87
N ASN A 7 -7.80 10.87 10.05
CA ASN A 7 -9.12 11.47 10.25
C ASN A 7 -9.17 12.38 11.48
N LYS A 8 -8.55 11.99 12.61
CA LYS A 8 -8.48 12.86 13.80
C LYS A 8 -7.67 14.13 13.53
N VAL A 9 -6.58 14.05 12.78
CA VAL A 9 -5.79 15.22 12.39
C VAL A 9 -6.58 16.14 11.47
N LEU A 10 -7.30 15.59 10.49
CA LEU A 10 -8.14 16.38 9.60
C LEU A 10 -9.30 17.06 10.37
N GLU A 11 -9.88 16.37 11.35
CA GLU A 11 -10.92 16.93 12.22
C GLU A 11 -10.41 18.14 13.02
N THR A 12 -9.18 18.12 13.56
CA THR A 12 -8.61 19.29 14.26
C THR A 12 -8.32 20.46 13.32
N GLN A 13 -8.20 20.21 12.02
CA GLN A 13 -8.05 21.23 10.97
C GLN A 13 -9.40 21.66 10.36
N GLY A 14 -10.53 21.26 10.95
CA GLY A 14 -11.87 21.66 10.51
C GLY A 14 -12.47 20.80 9.39
N CYS A 15 -11.78 19.75 8.93
CA CYS A 15 -12.31 18.72 8.04
C CYS A 15 -13.04 17.64 8.86
N GLY A 16 -14.24 18.01 9.35
CA GLY A 16 -15.14 17.12 10.06
C GLY A 16 -15.86 16.11 9.14
N ARG A 17 -16.66 15.21 9.72
CA ARG A 17 -17.53 14.31 8.95
C ARG A 17 -18.50 15.11 8.07
N GLY A 18 -18.36 14.97 6.76
CA GLY A 18 -19.29 15.50 5.76
C GLY A 18 -18.94 16.86 5.15
N ASP A 19 -17.91 17.56 5.65
CA ASP A 19 -17.51 18.87 5.10
C ASP A 19 -16.47 18.72 3.98
N ARG A 20 -16.93 18.23 2.83
CA ARG A 20 -16.08 17.95 1.66
C ARG A 20 -15.37 19.19 1.14
N VAL A 21 -15.95 20.38 1.32
CA VAL A 21 -15.36 21.65 0.87
C VAL A 21 -14.14 21.99 1.72
N LYS A 22 -14.27 21.98 3.06
CA LYS A 22 -13.12 22.23 3.94
C LYS A 22 -12.05 21.14 3.83
N CYS A 23 -12.47 19.88 3.72
CA CYS A 23 -11.53 18.78 3.47
C CYS A 23 -10.77 18.96 2.16
N GLY A 24 -11.47 19.30 1.08
CA GLY A 24 -10.85 19.54 -0.23
C GLY A 24 -9.82 20.66 -0.18
N ALA A 25 -10.12 21.77 0.51
CA ALA A 25 -9.17 22.87 0.68
C ALA A 25 -7.88 22.46 1.41
N LEU A 26 -7.94 21.54 2.38
CA LEU A 26 -6.75 21.01 3.05
C LEU A 26 -5.90 20.12 2.12
N PHE A 27 -6.52 19.50 1.13
CA PHE A 27 -5.85 18.61 0.18
C PHE A 27 -5.43 19.30 -1.12
N ASP A 28 -5.84 20.54 -1.36
CA ASP A 28 -5.80 21.16 -2.68
C ASP A 28 -4.39 21.21 -3.28
N ASP A 29 -3.39 21.48 -2.44
CA ASP A 29 -1.96 21.49 -2.80
C ASP A 29 -1.14 20.40 -2.07
N ALA A 30 -1.80 19.47 -1.38
CA ALA A 30 -1.13 18.45 -0.60
C ALA A 30 -0.81 17.20 -1.45
N LEU A 31 0.45 16.76 -1.40
CA LEU A 31 0.84 15.43 -1.89
C LEU A 31 0.70 14.40 -0.76
N VAL A 32 -0.14 13.40 -0.97
CA VAL A 32 -0.29 12.27 -0.04
C VAL A 32 0.53 11.09 -0.52
N TRP A 33 1.50 10.66 0.28
CA TRP A 33 2.29 9.45 0.00
C TRP A 33 1.75 8.28 0.81
N VAL A 34 1.34 7.22 0.13
CA VAL A 34 0.78 6.01 0.74
C VAL A 34 1.64 4.81 0.39
N GLY A 35 2.21 4.16 1.40
CA GLY A 35 3.06 3.00 1.23
C GLY A 35 4.44 3.19 1.89
N GLU A 36 5.28 2.17 1.87
CA GLU A 36 5.04 0.82 1.35
C GLU A 36 4.24 -0.06 2.34
N ILE A 37 3.08 -0.61 1.95
CA ILE A 37 2.23 -1.43 2.83
C ILE A 37 2.26 -2.90 2.39
N GLY A 38 2.75 -3.78 3.28
CA GLY A 38 2.71 -5.24 3.13
C GLY A 38 4.06 -5.95 3.23
N ALA A 39 5.18 -5.25 3.00
CA ALA A 39 6.52 -5.87 3.07
C ALA A 39 6.78 -6.57 4.41
N ASN A 40 6.51 -5.88 5.52
CA ASN A 40 6.72 -6.43 6.85
C ASN A 40 5.83 -7.66 7.10
N ASP A 41 4.56 -7.59 6.70
CA ASP A 41 3.61 -8.69 6.83
C ASP A 41 4.11 -9.96 6.10
N TYR A 42 4.66 -9.79 4.89
CA TYR A 42 5.29 -10.90 4.16
C TYR A 42 6.57 -11.40 4.80
N ALA A 43 7.43 -10.51 5.30
CA ALA A 43 8.66 -10.90 5.99
C ALA A 43 8.36 -11.77 7.21
N TYR A 44 7.39 -11.37 8.03
CA TYR A 44 6.96 -12.12 9.21
C TYR A 44 6.07 -13.33 8.90
N SER A 45 5.65 -13.53 7.65
CA SER A 45 4.94 -14.75 7.25
C SER A 45 5.82 -16.00 7.37
N SER A 46 7.14 -15.85 7.40
CA SER A 46 8.10 -16.94 7.61
C SER A 46 8.00 -17.60 8.98
N VAL A 47 7.48 -16.86 9.99
CA VAL A 47 7.34 -17.31 11.38
C VAL A 47 5.87 -17.36 11.84
N SER A 48 4.94 -17.34 10.88
CA SER A 48 3.50 -17.28 11.12
C SER A 48 2.76 -18.32 10.28
N SER A 49 1.55 -18.70 10.71
CA SER A 49 0.66 -19.59 9.94
C SER A 49 -0.18 -18.84 8.90
N VAL A 50 -0.09 -17.51 8.83
CA VAL A 50 -0.86 -16.71 7.88
C VAL A 50 -0.29 -16.89 6.47
N SER A 51 -1.16 -17.30 5.53
CA SER A 51 -0.73 -17.51 4.16
C SER A 51 -0.37 -16.20 3.45
N LYS A 52 0.59 -16.29 2.53
CA LYS A 52 1.00 -15.18 1.65
C LYS A 52 -0.18 -14.59 0.84
N SER A 53 -1.13 -15.44 0.43
CA SER A 53 -2.35 -14.99 -0.28
C SER A 53 -3.30 -14.20 0.61
N ALA A 54 -3.45 -14.60 1.87
CA ALA A 54 -4.25 -13.86 2.85
C ALA A 54 -3.62 -12.49 3.12
N ILE A 55 -2.30 -12.44 3.30
CA ILE A 55 -1.55 -11.17 3.47
C ILE A 55 -1.76 -10.27 2.25
N GLN A 56 -1.60 -10.79 1.03
CA GLN A 56 -1.82 -10.02 -0.20
C GLN A 56 -3.23 -9.42 -0.25
N SER A 57 -4.25 -10.26 -0.03
CA SER A 57 -5.64 -9.82 -0.08
C SER A 57 -5.94 -8.73 0.97
N LEU A 58 -5.42 -8.91 2.19
CA LEU A 58 -5.60 -7.95 3.27
C LEU A 58 -4.86 -6.63 3.00
N ALA A 59 -3.60 -6.70 2.54
CA ALA A 59 -2.80 -5.51 2.26
C ALA A 59 -3.43 -4.68 1.13
N ILE A 60 -3.81 -5.31 0.01
CA ILE A 60 -4.49 -4.64 -1.11
C ILE A 60 -5.80 -4.01 -0.65
N ARG A 61 -6.60 -4.72 0.17
CA ARG A 61 -7.84 -4.17 0.73
C ARG A 61 -7.57 -2.95 1.62
N ARG A 62 -6.56 -3.03 2.49
CA ARG A 62 -6.22 -1.93 3.41
C ARG A 62 -5.75 -0.68 2.66
N ILE A 63 -4.90 -0.84 1.64
CA ILE A 63 -4.45 0.26 0.80
C ILE A 63 -5.65 0.85 0.05
N SER A 64 -6.46 0.02 -0.62
CA SER A 64 -7.62 0.48 -1.39
C SER A 64 -8.61 1.27 -0.53
N THR A 65 -8.97 0.76 0.66
CA THR A 65 -9.87 1.49 1.58
C THR A 65 -9.27 2.81 2.06
N PHE A 66 -7.95 2.88 2.28
CA PHE A 66 -7.30 4.14 2.64
C PHE A 66 -7.38 5.15 1.49
N LEU A 67 -7.07 4.71 0.26
CA LEU A 67 -7.12 5.54 -0.94
C LEU A 67 -8.54 6.06 -1.20
N GLU A 68 -9.56 5.19 -1.18
CA GLU A 68 -10.97 5.59 -1.31
C GLU A 68 -11.35 6.67 -0.31
N ALA A 69 -10.91 6.54 0.94
CA ALA A 69 -11.25 7.49 2.00
C ALA A 69 -10.62 8.88 1.79
N ILE A 70 -9.36 8.96 1.35
CA ILE A 70 -8.71 10.25 1.09
C ILE A 70 -9.21 10.89 -0.22
N LEU A 71 -9.46 10.07 -1.26
CA LEU A 71 -10.02 10.54 -2.53
C LEU A 71 -11.45 11.09 -2.34
N ALA A 72 -12.29 10.41 -1.55
CA ALA A 72 -13.62 10.90 -1.19
C ALA A 72 -13.58 12.25 -0.43
N LYS A 73 -12.48 12.53 0.28
CA LYS A 73 -12.23 13.78 1.00
C LYS A 73 -11.60 14.90 0.14
N GLY A 74 -11.26 14.61 -1.12
CA GLY A 74 -10.73 15.59 -2.06
C GLY A 74 -9.21 15.55 -2.25
N ALA A 75 -8.52 14.48 -1.85
CA ALA A 75 -7.12 14.28 -2.22
C ALA A 75 -6.97 14.16 -3.75
N LYS A 76 -6.12 15.00 -4.36
CA LYS A 76 -5.85 15.01 -5.80
C LYS A 76 -4.51 14.38 -6.15
N TYR A 77 -3.46 14.76 -5.40
CA TYR A 77 -2.10 14.30 -5.65
C TYR A 77 -1.77 13.15 -4.70
N VAL A 78 -1.78 11.93 -5.23
CA VAL A 78 -1.49 10.72 -4.44
C VAL A 78 -0.38 9.90 -5.09
N VAL A 79 0.70 9.68 -4.34
CA VAL A 79 1.74 8.70 -4.69
C VAL A 79 1.42 7.42 -3.93
N VAL A 80 1.27 6.32 -4.67
CA VAL A 80 1.12 4.99 -4.08
C VAL A 80 2.39 4.20 -4.32
N GLN A 81 3.11 3.90 -3.24
CA GLN A 81 4.35 3.14 -3.28
C GLN A 81 4.04 1.64 -3.22
N GLY A 82 4.36 0.93 -4.30
CA GLY A 82 4.40 -0.54 -4.31
C GLY A 82 5.62 -1.09 -3.59
N LEU A 83 5.69 -2.41 -3.49
CA LEU A 83 6.80 -3.11 -2.85
C LEU A 83 8.07 -3.06 -3.72
N PRO A 84 9.26 -2.87 -3.14
CA PRO A 84 10.52 -2.99 -3.84
C PRO A 84 10.83 -4.47 -4.12
N PRO A 85 11.96 -4.77 -4.77
CA PRO A 85 12.49 -6.12 -4.88
C PRO A 85 12.87 -6.69 -3.50
N THR A 86 11.90 -7.22 -2.76
CA THR A 86 12.12 -7.71 -1.38
C THR A 86 13.02 -8.96 -1.34
N GLY A 87 13.18 -9.68 -2.44
CA GLY A 87 14.12 -10.77 -2.57
C GLY A 87 15.58 -10.33 -2.51
N CYS A 88 15.87 -9.05 -2.77
CA CYS A 88 17.19 -8.46 -2.62
C CYS A 88 17.50 -8.03 -1.17
N LEU A 89 16.55 -8.20 -0.23
CA LEU A 89 16.79 -7.90 1.18
C LEU A 89 17.55 -9.05 1.85
N THR A 90 18.46 -8.70 2.77
CA THR A 90 19.29 -9.66 3.51
C THR A 90 18.46 -10.74 4.21
N LEU A 91 17.31 -10.39 4.78
CA LEU A 91 16.41 -11.34 5.43
C LEU A 91 15.90 -12.42 4.46
N ALA A 92 15.48 -12.04 3.25
CA ALA A 92 15.05 -12.99 2.24
C ALA A 92 16.21 -13.93 1.88
N MET A 93 17.41 -13.36 1.66
CA MET A 93 18.60 -14.12 1.29
C MET A 93 19.04 -15.13 2.37
N VAL A 94 18.85 -14.81 3.65
CA VAL A 94 19.19 -15.70 4.77
C VAL A 94 18.17 -16.84 4.91
N LEU A 95 16.89 -16.57 4.67
CA LEU A 95 15.82 -17.55 4.87
C LEU A 95 15.60 -18.49 3.68
N ALA A 96 15.93 -18.05 2.47
CA ALA A 96 15.69 -18.81 1.24
C ALA A 96 16.89 -19.68 0.85
N PRO A 97 16.65 -20.85 0.23
CA PRO A 97 17.72 -21.69 -0.28
C PRO A 97 18.47 -21.02 -1.44
N THR A 98 19.72 -21.41 -1.65
CA THR A 98 20.60 -20.82 -2.69
C THR A 98 20.16 -21.13 -4.12
N ASN A 99 19.29 -22.12 -4.33
CA ASN A 99 18.70 -22.43 -5.63
C ASN A 99 17.44 -21.58 -5.94
N ASP A 100 16.93 -20.80 -4.98
CA ASP A 100 15.83 -19.85 -5.19
C ASP A 100 16.39 -18.45 -5.49
N ARG A 101 17.20 -18.35 -6.54
CA ARG A 101 17.86 -17.10 -6.96
C ARG A 101 17.49 -16.75 -8.39
N ASP A 102 17.29 -15.46 -8.65
CA ASP A 102 17.12 -14.93 -10.00
C ASP A 102 18.48 -14.58 -10.64
N GLU A 103 18.45 -14.02 -11.85
CA GLU A 103 19.65 -13.66 -12.61
C GLU A 103 20.48 -12.54 -11.95
N LEU A 104 19.89 -11.78 -11.03
CA LEU A 104 20.54 -10.71 -10.27
C LEU A 104 21.05 -11.19 -8.90
N GLY A 105 20.81 -12.45 -8.54
CA GLY A 105 21.20 -13.05 -7.27
C GLY A 105 20.23 -12.77 -6.11
N CYS A 106 19.08 -12.16 -6.39
CA CYS A 106 18.02 -11.92 -5.42
C CYS A 106 17.12 -13.15 -5.27
N VAL A 107 16.37 -13.24 -4.17
CA VAL A 107 15.47 -14.37 -3.92
C VAL A 107 14.26 -14.32 -4.85
N LYS A 108 14.25 -15.21 -5.84
CA LYS A 108 13.28 -15.21 -6.94
C LYS A 108 11.84 -15.30 -6.43
N SER A 109 11.54 -16.20 -5.50
CA SER A 109 10.18 -16.37 -4.99
C SER A 109 9.65 -15.13 -4.23
N ALA A 110 10.52 -14.38 -3.55
CA ALA A 110 10.15 -13.16 -2.82
C ALA A 110 9.93 -11.97 -3.78
N ASP A 111 10.74 -11.85 -4.83
CA ASP A 111 10.54 -10.83 -5.86
C ASP A 111 9.30 -11.11 -6.72
N GLN A 112 8.98 -12.38 -6.97
CA GLN A 112 7.71 -12.78 -7.58
C GLN A 112 6.51 -12.40 -6.72
N GLN A 113 6.59 -12.61 -5.41
CA GLN A 113 5.56 -12.18 -4.46
C GLN A 113 5.37 -10.65 -4.49
N SER A 114 6.46 -9.89 -4.52
CA SER A 114 6.44 -8.42 -4.59
C SER A 114 5.81 -7.94 -5.90
N SER A 115 6.21 -8.55 -7.02
CA SER A 115 5.67 -8.27 -8.35
C SER A 115 4.17 -8.58 -8.45
N SER A 116 3.73 -9.72 -7.89
CA SER A 116 2.33 -10.11 -7.86
C SER A 116 1.48 -9.14 -7.02
N HIS A 117 1.97 -8.72 -5.85
CA HIS A 117 1.33 -7.68 -5.05
C HIS A 117 1.18 -6.38 -5.83
N ASN A 118 2.25 -5.90 -6.46
CA ASN A 118 2.26 -4.65 -7.20
C ASN A 118 1.33 -4.68 -8.41
N ALA A 119 1.23 -5.81 -9.12
CA ALA A 119 0.30 -5.97 -10.23
C ALA A 119 -1.16 -5.82 -9.77
N LEU A 120 -1.54 -6.46 -8.66
CA LEU A 120 -2.89 -6.31 -8.09
C LEU A 120 -3.16 -4.89 -7.57
N LEU A 121 -2.16 -4.28 -6.92
CA LEU A 121 -2.25 -2.91 -6.44
C LEU A 121 -2.46 -1.94 -7.61
N GLN A 122 -1.70 -2.10 -8.69
CA GLN A 122 -1.82 -1.28 -9.89
C GLN A 122 -3.21 -1.40 -10.52
N ALA A 123 -3.77 -2.62 -10.60
CA ALA A 123 -5.13 -2.84 -11.10
C ALA A 123 -6.17 -2.12 -10.22
N LYS A 124 -6.03 -2.18 -8.89
CA LYS A 124 -6.91 -1.46 -7.96
C LYS A 124 -6.80 0.06 -8.09
N ILE A 125 -5.59 0.58 -8.27
CA ILE A 125 -5.38 2.02 -8.54
C ILE A 125 -6.07 2.43 -9.85
N GLN A 126 -6.00 1.60 -10.90
CA GLN A 126 -6.72 1.88 -12.15
C GLN A 126 -8.24 1.89 -11.96
N ASP A 127 -8.80 0.98 -11.15
CA ASP A 127 -10.22 1.00 -10.79
C ASP A 127 -10.60 2.28 -10.04
N LEU A 128 -9.76 2.73 -9.11
CA LEU A 128 -9.99 3.95 -8.34
C LEU A 128 -9.92 5.21 -9.21
N ARG A 129 -8.96 5.31 -10.14
CA ARG A 129 -8.89 6.43 -11.09
C ARG A 129 -10.14 6.57 -11.97
N LYS A 130 -10.81 5.46 -12.28
CA LYS A 130 -12.09 5.50 -13.00
C LYS A 130 -13.24 6.02 -12.12
N GLN A 131 -13.21 5.72 -10.82
CA GLN A 131 -14.23 6.14 -9.86
C GLN A 131 -14.02 7.59 -9.36
N PHE A 132 -12.76 8.05 -9.35
CA PHE A 132 -12.32 9.37 -8.93
C PHE A 132 -11.47 10.00 -10.05
N PRO A 133 -12.11 10.56 -11.09
CA PRO A 133 -11.41 11.08 -12.27
C PRO A 133 -10.83 12.50 -12.10
N GLU A 134 -11.19 13.20 -11.03
CA GLU A 134 -10.69 14.52 -10.63
C GLU A 134 -9.54 14.40 -9.63
#